data_AF-A0ABC8UYY0-F1
#
_entry.id   AF-A0ABC8UYY0-F1
#
_cell.length_a   1.000
_cell.length_b   1.000
_cell.length_c   1.000
_cell.angle_alpha   90.00
_cell.angle_beta   90.00
_cell.angle_gamma   90.00
#
_symmetry.space_group_name_H-M   'P 1'
#
loop_
_entity.id
_entity.type
_entity.pdbx_description
1 polymer ?
#
loop_
_entity_poly.entity_id
_entity_poly.type
_entity_poly.pdbx_seq_one_letter_code
_entity_poly.pdbx_strand_id
1 'polypeptide(L)'
;TFLLLFSKRKVPDRALNIVGILVFWTWFPLLVSFLPNWTERVLFVLASFCVTSIQHVQFCLNHFAANVYVGPPKGNDWFEKQAGGTIDISCVSWMDWFYGGLQFQLEHHLFPRMPRCQLRKVSPFVRELCKKHDLPYRSLSFYEANVQTIKTLRDAALQARDLTNPVLKNLLWEAVNTHG
;
A
#
# COMPACT_ATOMS: atom_id res chain seq x y z
N THR A 1 8.74 -1.24 13.22
CA THR A 1 8.59 0.11 13.82
C THR A 1 9.34 0.26 15.13
N PHE A 2 8.97 -0.44 16.21
CA PHE A 2 9.69 -0.35 17.50
C PHE A 2 11.18 -0.75 17.42
N LEU A 3 11.50 -1.86 16.73
CA LEU A 3 12.88 -2.28 16.48
C LEU A 3 13.73 -1.19 15.79
N LEU A 4 13.12 -0.42 14.89
CA LEU A 4 13.82 0.66 14.18
C LEU A 4 13.98 1.91 15.09
N LEU A 5 12.95 2.23 15.87
CA LEU A 5 12.95 3.38 16.79
C LEU A 5 13.94 3.23 17.94
N PHE A 6 14.11 2.01 18.45
CA PHE A 6 15.10 1.69 19.48
C PHE A 6 16.47 1.26 18.93
N SER A 7 16.63 1.25 17.60
CA SER A 7 17.94 0.97 16.98
C SER A 7 18.90 2.16 17.12
N LYS A 8 20.20 1.88 17.05
CA LYS A 8 21.24 2.91 16.97
C LYS A 8 21.28 3.66 15.63
N ARG A 9 20.47 3.25 14.64
CA ARG A 9 20.45 3.88 13.31
C ARG A 9 19.94 5.31 13.39
N LYS A 10 20.35 6.18 12.48
CA LYS A 10 19.75 7.53 12.39
C LYS A 10 18.36 7.41 11.75
N VAL A 11 17.32 7.73 12.50
CA VAL A 11 15.92 7.73 12.02
C VAL A 11 15.45 9.18 11.99
N PRO A 12 15.04 9.72 10.82
CA PRO A 12 14.42 11.04 10.73
C PRO A 12 13.24 11.17 11.69
N ASP A 13 13.11 12.32 12.35
CA ASP A 13 11.98 12.66 13.22
C ASP A 13 11.67 11.59 14.29
N ARG A 14 12.69 10.92 14.83
CA ARG A 14 12.53 9.84 15.83
C ARG A 14 11.65 10.25 17.00
N ALA A 15 11.89 11.44 17.56
CA ALA A 15 11.12 11.93 18.70
C ALA A 15 9.62 12.05 18.34
N LEU A 16 9.31 12.63 17.17
CA LEU A 16 7.94 12.75 16.68
C LEU A 16 7.28 11.38 16.49
N ASN A 17 8.01 10.40 15.93
CA ASN A 17 7.51 9.04 15.79
C ASN A 17 7.19 8.39 17.14
N ILE A 18 8.09 8.53 18.13
CA ILE A 18 7.87 8.01 19.49
C ILE A 18 6.65 8.69 20.12
N VAL A 19 6.56 10.02 20.05
CA VAL A 19 5.43 10.78 20.59
C VAL A 19 4.13 10.34 19.93
N GLY A 20 4.07 10.24 18.60
CA GLY A 20 2.87 9.81 17.88
C GLY A 20 2.39 8.41 18.30
N ILE A 21 3.33 7.47 18.49
CA ILE A 21 3.02 6.13 18.99
C ILE A 21 2.49 6.20 20.42
N LEU A 22 3.14 6.96 21.31
CA LEU A 22 2.67 7.12 22.70
C LEU A 22 1.28 7.75 22.76
N VAL A 23 1.04 8.78 21.94
CA VAL A 23 -0.27 9.44 21.83
C VAL A 23 -1.31 8.42 21.42
N PHE A 24 -1.11 7.66 20.33
CA PHE A 24 -2.09 6.67 19.88
C PHE A 24 -2.36 5.60 20.94
N TRP A 25 -1.30 5.00 21.50
CA TRP A 25 -1.42 3.92 22.48
C TRP A 25 -1.90 4.38 23.86
N THR A 26 -1.96 5.68 24.13
CA THR A 26 -2.60 6.24 25.33
C THR A 26 -4.03 6.66 25.05
N TRP A 27 -4.23 7.46 23.99
CA TRP A 27 -5.52 8.04 23.64
C TRP A 27 -6.54 6.98 23.23
N PHE A 28 -6.17 6.00 22.40
CA PHE A 28 -7.13 5.02 21.89
C PHE A 28 -7.65 4.10 23.00
N PRO A 29 -6.83 3.50 23.88
CA PRO A 29 -7.34 2.75 25.02
C PRO A 29 -8.13 3.60 26.01
N LEU A 30 -7.74 4.86 26.22
CA LEU A 30 -8.49 5.80 27.07
C LEU A 30 -9.88 6.07 26.48
N LEU A 31 -9.98 6.31 25.17
CA LEU A 31 -11.25 6.47 24.46
C LEU A 31 -12.14 5.23 24.67
N VAL A 32 -11.58 4.03 24.48
CA VAL A 32 -12.30 2.76 24.68
C VAL A 32 -12.71 2.56 26.15
N SER A 33 -11.91 3.04 27.10
CA SER A 33 -12.21 2.90 28.53
C SER A 33 -13.47 3.62 28.98
N PHE A 34 -13.91 4.66 28.26
CA PHE A 34 -15.17 5.37 28.52
C PHE A 34 -16.42 4.57 28.15
N LEU A 35 -16.28 3.43 27.46
CA LEU A 35 -17.40 2.53 27.19
C LEU A 35 -17.79 1.75 28.47
N PRO A 36 -19.10 1.56 28.72
CA PRO A 36 -19.65 1.13 30.01
C PRO A 36 -19.31 -0.31 30.40
N ASN A 37 -19.10 -1.21 29.43
CA ASN A 37 -18.84 -2.63 29.69
C ASN A 37 -17.84 -3.25 28.69
N TRP A 38 -17.30 -4.41 29.04
CA TRP A 38 -16.30 -5.12 28.23
C TRP A 38 -16.83 -5.56 26.87
N THR A 39 -18.11 -5.92 26.77
CA THR A 39 -18.73 -6.32 25.50
C THR A 39 -18.67 -5.18 24.49
N GLU A 40 -19.11 -3.98 24.87
CA GLU A 40 -19.06 -2.80 24.01
C GLU A 40 -17.63 -2.41 23.63
N ARG A 41 -16.67 -2.51 24.57
CA ARG A 41 -15.24 -2.26 24.30
C ARG A 41 -14.69 -3.18 23.21
N VAL A 42 -14.94 -4.48 23.36
CA VAL A 42 -14.49 -5.49 22.38
C VAL A 42 -15.17 -5.27 21.03
N LEU A 43 -16.49 -5.06 21.02
CA LEU A 43 -17.24 -4.81 19.79
C LEU A 43 -16.77 -3.54 19.09
N PHE A 44 -16.49 -2.46 19.83
CA PHE A 44 -15.99 -1.22 19.26
C PHE A 44 -14.62 -1.41 18.60
N VAL A 45 -13.69 -2.11 19.27
CA VAL A 45 -12.37 -2.40 18.70
C VAL A 45 -12.52 -3.29 17.45
N LEU A 46 -13.28 -4.37 17.52
CA LEU A 46 -13.50 -5.25 16.38
C LEU A 46 -14.14 -4.51 15.20
N ALA A 47 -15.20 -3.74 15.43
CA ALA A 47 -15.86 -2.97 14.38
C ALA A 47 -14.91 -1.94 13.75
N SER A 48 -14.15 -1.21 14.57
CA SER A 48 -13.17 -0.23 14.10
C SER A 48 -12.15 -0.87 13.16
N PHE A 49 -11.54 -1.98 13.59
CA PHE A 49 -10.54 -2.68 12.79
C PHE A 49 -11.16 -3.33 11.55
N CYS A 50 -12.32 -3.98 11.65
CA CYS A 50 -12.99 -4.62 10.51
C CYS A 50 -13.32 -3.62 9.40
N VAL A 51 -13.96 -2.49 9.75
CA VAL A 51 -14.34 -1.47 8.78
C VAL A 51 -13.12 -0.87 8.09
N THR A 52 -12.08 -0.52 8.84
CA THR A 52 -10.86 0.04 8.25
C THR A 52 -10.05 -1.00 7.46
N SER A 53 -10.12 -2.28 7.83
CA SER A 53 -9.38 -3.35 7.16
C SER A 53 -9.85 -3.56 5.72
N ILE A 54 -11.14 -3.35 5.43
CA ILE A 54 -11.66 -3.43 4.05
C ILE A 54 -10.93 -2.42 3.16
N GLN A 55 -10.82 -1.18 3.63
CA GLN A 55 -10.10 -0.11 2.92
C GLN A 55 -8.59 -0.42 2.83
N HIS A 56 -8.00 -0.96 3.90
CA HIS A 56 -6.60 -1.33 3.93
C HIS A 56 -6.27 -2.41 2.89
N VAL A 57 -7.12 -3.43 2.77
CA VAL A 57 -6.98 -4.46 1.74
C VAL A 57 -6.98 -3.82 0.35
N GLN A 58 -7.94 -2.94 0.05
CA GLN A 58 -7.99 -2.25 -1.25
C GLN A 58 -6.68 -1.50 -1.55
N PHE A 59 -6.18 -0.69 -0.62
CA PHE A 59 -4.90 0.02 -0.79
C PHE A 59 -3.71 -0.90 -1.05
N CYS A 60 -3.61 -2.01 -0.31
CA CYS A 60 -2.51 -2.95 -0.46
C CYS A 60 -2.51 -3.63 -1.84
N LEU A 61 -3.69 -3.97 -2.36
CA LEU A 61 -3.82 -4.65 -3.65
C LEU A 61 -3.27 -3.83 -4.83
N ASN A 62 -3.36 -2.50 -4.76
CA ASN A 62 -2.88 -1.66 -5.86
C ASN A 62 -1.35 -1.61 -5.99
N HIS A 63 -0.60 -1.97 -4.94
CA HIS A 63 0.85 -1.75 -4.88
C HIS A 63 1.69 -2.96 -4.44
N PHE A 64 1.16 -3.86 -3.61
CA PHE A 64 1.98 -4.92 -3.00
C PHE A 64 2.51 -5.94 -4.02
N ALA A 65 1.75 -6.18 -5.09
CA ALA A 65 2.15 -7.05 -6.18
C ALA A 65 2.71 -6.29 -7.40
N ALA A 66 2.86 -4.96 -7.29
CA ALA A 66 3.38 -4.13 -8.36
C ALA A 66 4.91 -4.09 -8.37
N ASN A 67 5.49 -3.61 -9.46
CA ASN A 67 6.94 -3.44 -9.53
C ASN A 67 7.35 -2.28 -8.63
N VAL A 68 8.46 -2.45 -7.90
CA VAL A 68 9.03 -1.39 -7.08
C VAL A 68 10.19 -0.76 -7.84
N TYR A 69 10.18 0.56 -7.93
CA TYR A 69 11.34 1.31 -8.42
C TYR A 69 12.41 1.40 -7.33
N VAL A 70 13.65 1.09 -7.69
CA VAL A 70 14.80 1.14 -6.78
C VAL A 70 15.78 2.20 -7.28
N GLY A 71 16.13 3.15 -6.41
CA GLY A 71 17.07 4.22 -6.72
C GLY A 71 16.46 5.63 -6.63
N PRO A 72 17.27 6.70 -6.76
CA PRO A 72 16.77 8.06 -6.79
C PRO A 72 15.96 8.31 -8.07
N PRO A 73 14.84 9.05 -8.02
CA PRO A 73 14.09 9.39 -9.22
C PRO A 73 14.99 10.19 -10.18
N LYS A 74 15.08 9.76 -11.44
CA LYS A 74 15.83 10.44 -12.50
C LYS A 74 14.93 10.64 -13.72
N GLY A 75 15.00 11.81 -14.35
CA GLY A 75 14.37 12.08 -15.65
C GLY A 75 12.88 12.43 -15.61
N ASN A 76 12.26 12.40 -16.79
CA ASN A 76 10.83 12.66 -17.05
C ASN A 76 9.99 11.36 -17.08
N ASP A 77 10.46 10.29 -16.44
CA ASP A 77 9.88 8.93 -16.48
C ASP A 77 8.76 8.70 -15.44
N TRP A 78 8.16 9.79 -14.97
CA TRP A 78 7.20 9.73 -13.87
C TRP A 78 5.96 8.92 -14.26
N PHE A 79 5.46 9.10 -15.48
CA PHE A 79 4.28 8.40 -15.97
C PHE A 79 4.55 6.89 -16.03
N GLU A 80 5.70 6.51 -16.57
CA GLU A 80 6.17 5.13 -16.72
C GLU A 80 6.33 4.45 -15.36
N LYS A 81 6.85 5.18 -14.36
CA LYS A 81 6.93 4.70 -12.98
C LYS A 81 5.55 4.48 -12.36
N GLN A 82 4.60 5.39 -12.55
CA GLN A 82 3.24 5.20 -12.04
C GLN A 82 2.57 4.00 -12.73
N ALA A 83 2.67 3.90 -14.06
CA ALA A 83 2.14 2.79 -14.85
C ALA A 83 2.74 1.43 -14.42
N GLY A 84 4.06 1.36 -14.24
CA GLY A 84 4.77 0.15 -13.82
C GLY A 84 4.63 -0.19 -12.33
N GLY A 85 4.36 0.80 -11.48
CA GLY A 85 4.26 0.67 -10.02
C GLY A 85 2.83 0.56 -9.48
N THR A 86 1.83 0.59 -10.35
CA THR A 86 0.42 0.59 -9.95
C THR A 86 -0.36 -0.54 -10.61
N ILE A 87 -1.31 -1.09 -9.86
CA ILE A 87 -2.33 -2.01 -10.32
C ILE A 87 -3.68 -1.37 -9.99
N ASP A 88 -4.56 -1.23 -10.97
CA ASP A 88 -5.95 -0.82 -10.78
C ASP A 88 -6.83 -2.03 -10.50
N ILE A 89 -8.00 -1.79 -9.91
CA ILE A 89 -8.99 -2.83 -9.65
C ILE A 89 -10.14 -2.69 -10.63
N SER A 90 -10.40 -3.73 -11.40
CA SER A 90 -11.55 -3.76 -12.30
C SER A 90 -12.82 -4.03 -11.49
N CYS A 91 -13.79 -3.13 -11.63
CA CYS A 91 -15.10 -3.29 -11.03
C CYS A 91 -16.19 -2.67 -11.92
N VAL A 92 -17.40 -3.21 -11.77
CA VAL A 92 -18.65 -2.64 -12.30
C VAL A 92 -18.93 -1.27 -11.67
N SER A 93 -19.59 -0.38 -12.41
CA SER A 93 -19.77 1.03 -12.00
C SER A 93 -20.56 1.22 -10.71
N TRP A 94 -21.52 0.35 -10.41
CA TRP A 94 -22.28 0.44 -9.15
C TRP A 94 -21.41 0.13 -7.91
N MET A 95 -20.26 -0.51 -8.09
CA MET A 95 -19.28 -0.71 -7.02
C MET A 95 -18.38 0.52 -6.77
N ASP A 96 -18.50 1.60 -7.56
CA ASP A 96 -17.63 2.76 -7.43
C ASP A 96 -17.70 3.41 -6.04
N TRP A 97 -18.88 3.39 -5.41
CA TRP A 97 -19.06 3.86 -4.05
C TRP A 97 -18.31 2.99 -3.04
N PHE A 98 -18.36 1.66 -3.20
CA PHE A 98 -17.73 0.72 -2.29
C PHE A 98 -16.19 0.78 -2.33
N TYR A 99 -15.62 0.95 -3.53
CA TYR A 99 -14.18 1.17 -3.67
C TYR A 99 -13.75 2.61 -3.37
N GLY A 100 -14.70 3.56 -3.30
CA GLY A 100 -14.44 4.95 -2.94
C GLY A 100 -13.40 5.64 -3.83
N GLY A 101 -13.19 5.18 -5.07
CA GLY A 101 -12.17 5.67 -6.00
C GLY A 101 -10.82 4.96 -5.93
N LEU A 102 -10.62 4.02 -4.99
CA LEU A 102 -9.36 3.27 -4.86
C LEU A 102 -9.10 2.29 -6.00
N GLN A 103 -10.11 1.97 -6.79
CA GLN A 103 -10.00 1.10 -7.94
C GLN A 103 -9.24 1.73 -9.13
N PHE A 104 -8.98 3.04 -9.08
CA PHE A 104 -8.33 3.87 -10.11
C PHE A 104 -7.06 4.54 -9.58
N GLN A 105 -6.12 3.74 -9.07
CA GLN A 105 -4.90 4.31 -8.48
C GLN A 105 -3.99 4.90 -9.55
N LEU A 106 -3.89 4.29 -10.74
CA LEU A 106 -3.04 4.85 -11.78
C LEU A 106 -3.52 6.24 -12.17
N GLU A 107 -4.83 6.41 -12.40
CA GLU A 107 -5.41 7.72 -12.69
C GLU A 107 -5.25 8.69 -11.52
N HIS A 108 -5.39 8.22 -10.27
CA HIS A 108 -5.16 9.05 -9.08
C HIS A 108 -3.72 9.55 -8.99
N HIS A 109 -2.73 8.67 -9.21
CA HIS A 109 -1.32 9.04 -9.20
C HIS A 109 -1.00 9.98 -10.35
N LEU A 110 -1.57 9.75 -11.53
CA LEU A 110 -1.39 10.61 -12.71
C LEU A 110 -2.03 12.00 -12.55
N PHE A 111 -3.15 12.08 -11.85
CA PHE A 111 -3.92 13.31 -11.68
C PHE A 111 -4.38 13.47 -10.22
N PRO A 112 -3.47 13.73 -9.26
CA PRO A 112 -3.79 13.72 -7.83
C PRO A 112 -4.77 14.82 -7.41
N ARG A 113 -4.92 15.86 -8.24
CA ARG A 113 -5.89 16.95 -8.05
C ARG A 113 -7.25 16.68 -8.68
N MET A 114 -7.42 15.58 -9.42
CA MET A 114 -8.68 15.23 -10.06
C MET A 114 -9.67 14.69 -9.02
N PRO A 115 -10.92 15.15 -9.01
CA PRO A 115 -11.95 14.58 -8.15
C PRO A 115 -12.16 13.09 -8.46
N ARG A 116 -12.28 12.26 -7.42
CA ARG A 116 -12.44 10.80 -7.53
C ARG A 116 -13.59 10.36 -8.46
N CYS A 117 -14.67 11.14 -8.49
CA CYS A 117 -15.83 10.88 -9.36
C CYS A 117 -15.53 11.01 -10.86
N GLN A 118 -14.41 11.61 -11.26
CA GLN A 118 -14.00 11.74 -12.66
C GLN A 118 -13.02 10.65 -13.09
N LEU A 119 -12.43 9.89 -12.15
CA LEU A 119 -11.39 8.90 -12.47
C LEU A 119 -11.88 7.81 -13.44
N ARG A 120 -13.12 7.35 -13.29
CA ARG A 120 -13.73 6.40 -14.23
C ARG A 120 -13.82 6.96 -15.65
N LYS A 121 -14.08 8.26 -15.79
CA LYS A 121 -14.18 8.90 -17.11
C LYS A 121 -12.81 9.11 -17.75
N VAL A 122 -11.76 9.35 -16.94
CA VAL A 122 -10.41 9.53 -17.49
C VAL A 122 -9.71 8.19 -17.80
N SER A 123 -10.09 7.11 -17.10
CA SER A 123 -9.48 5.79 -17.22
C SER A 123 -9.33 5.26 -18.65
N PRO A 124 -10.34 5.36 -19.56
CA PRO A 124 -10.17 4.96 -20.95
C PRO A 124 -9.05 5.71 -21.68
N PHE A 125 -8.92 7.03 -21.46
CA PHE A 125 -7.87 7.83 -22.09
C PHE A 125 -6.48 7.48 -21.58
N VAL A 126 -6.36 7.19 -20.27
CA VAL A 126 -5.09 6.72 -19.68
C VAL A 126 -4.71 5.36 -20.26
N ARG A 127 -5.67 4.44 -20.41
CA ARG A 127 -5.43 3.13 -21.03
C ARG A 127 -4.99 3.25 -22.48
N GLU A 128 -5.61 4.13 -23.27
CA GLU A 128 -5.22 4.41 -24.65
C GLU A 128 -3.81 5.01 -24.74
N LEU A 129 -3.49 5.94 -23.84
CA LEU A 129 -2.16 6.53 -23.76
C LEU A 129 -1.10 5.47 -23.42
N CYS A 130 -1.35 4.62 -22.42
CA CYS A 130 -0.46 3.51 -22.10
C CYS A 130 -0.25 2.60 -23.31
N LYS A 131 -1.34 2.22 -24.01
CA LYS A 131 -1.26 1.40 -25.22
C LYS A 131 -0.44 2.06 -26.33
N LYS A 132 -0.62 3.37 -26.56
CA LYS A 132 0.10 4.13 -27.59
C LYS A 132 1.62 4.15 -27.35
N HIS A 133 2.03 4.16 -26.10
CA HIS A 133 3.44 4.29 -25.69
C HIS A 133 4.06 2.97 -25.20
N ASP A 134 3.39 1.84 -25.42
CA ASP A 134 3.83 0.51 -24.96
C ASP A 134 4.10 0.44 -23.45
N LEU A 135 3.26 1.10 -22.66
CA LEU A 135 3.32 1.13 -21.21
C LEU A 135 2.30 0.17 -20.59
N PRO A 136 2.61 -0.43 -19.43
CA PRO A 136 1.68 -1.31 -18.75
C PRO A 136 0.46 -0.54 -18.22
N TYR A 137 -0.74 -1.04 -18.52
CA TYR A 137 -1.97 -0.67 -17.84
C TYR A 137 -2.54 -1.93 -17.20
N ARG A 138 -2.31 -2.12 -15.90
CA ARG A 138 -2.77 -3.32 -15.17
C ARG A 138 -4.06 -3.01 -14.45
N SER A 139 -5.13 -3.68 -14.85
CA SER A 139 -6.42 -3.62 -14.16
C SER A 139 -6.91 -5.04 -13.92
N LEU A 140 -6.94 -5.46 -12.66
CA LEU A 140 -7.24 -6.84 -12.25
C LEU A 140 -8.56 -6.88 -11.50
N SER A 141 -9.31 -7.98 -11.60
CA SER A 141 -10.43 -8.17 -10.68
C SER A 141 -9.93 -8.24 -9.23
N PHE A 142 -10.82 -7.95 -8.29
CA PHE A 142 -10.48 -8.02 -6.86
C PHE A 142 -9.89 -9.38 -6.46
N TYR A 143 -10.44 -10.46 -7.01
CA TYR A 143 -9.96 -11.82 -6.75
C TYR A 143 -8.53 -12.03 -7.30
N GLU A 144 -8.28 -11.65 -8.55
CA GLU A 144 -6.97 -11.79 -9.18
C GLU A 144 -5.89 -10.99 -8.44
N ALA A 145 -6.20 -9.76 -8.03
CA ALA A 145 -5.27 -8.93 -7.27
C ALA A 145 -4.88 -9.57 -5.93
N ASN A 146 -5.83 -10.18 -5.22
CA ASN A 146 -5.57 -10.91 -3.98
C ASN A 146 -4.68 -12.14 -4.23
N VAL A 147 -5.02 -12.94 -5.24
CA VAL A 147 -4.21 -14.10 -5.64
C VAL A 147 -2.79 -13.67 -5.98
N GLN A 148 -2.62 -12.59 -6.73
CA GLN A 148 -1.30 -12.09 -7.10
C GLN A 148 -0.52 -11.61 -5.87
N THR A 149 -1.15 -10.88 -4.96
CA THR A 149 -0.54 -10.42 -3.71
C THR A 149 -0.05 -11.59 -2.87
N ILE A 150 -0.87 -12.63 -2.69
CA ILE A 150 -0.49 -13.84 -1.94
C ILE A 150 0.68 -14.56 -2.61
N LYS A 151 0.68 -14.66 -3.96
CA LYS A 151 1.80 -15.24 -4.72
C LYS A 151 3.08 -14.44 -4.50
N THR A 152 3.04 -13.11 -4.64
CA THR A 152 4.20 -12.23 -4.39
C THR A 152 4.75 -12.43 -2.97
N LEU A 153 3.88 -12.48 -1.96
CA LEU A 153 4.30 -12.72 -0.58
C LEU A 153 4.92 -14.12 -0.38
N ARG A 154 4.35 -15.14 -1.02
CA ARG A 154 4.89 -16.50 -1.00
C ARG A 154 6.28 -16.55 -1.64
N ASP A 155 6.44 -15.92 -2.80
CA ASP A 155 7.72 -15.89 -3.52
C ASP A 155 8.78 -15.15 -2.71
N ALA A 156 8.43 -14.02 -2.10
CA ALA A 156 9.30 -13.30 -1.18
C ALA A 156 9.70 -14.15 0.03
N ALA A 157 8.76 -14.89 0.63
CA ALA A 157 9.04 -15.79 1.75
C ALA A 157 9.97 -16.96 1.34
N LEU A 158 9.79 -17.51 0.14
CA LEU A 158 10.66 -18.56 -0.40
C LEU A 158 12.07 -18.03 -0.68
N GLN A 159 12.19 -16.85 -1.27
CA GLN A 159 13.48 -16.18 -1.50
C GLN A 159 14.21 -15.86 -0.18
N ALA A 160 13.47 -15.47 0.86
CA ALA A 160 14.06 -15.19 2.17
C ALA A 160 14.50 -16.48 2.91
N ARG A 161 13.91 -17.65 2.58
CA ARG A 161 14.24 -18.95 3.17
C ARG A 161 15.39 -19.65 2.47
N ASP A 162 15.58 -19.38 1.18
CA ASP A 162 16.70 -19.91 0.42
C ASP A 162 18.01 -19.25 0.86
N LEU A 163 18.79 -19.97 1.66
CA LEU A 163 20.10 -19.53 2.14
C LEU A 163 21.22 -19.76 1.11
N THR A 164 20.93 -20.48 0.02
CA THR A 164 21.90 -20.82 -1.04
C THR A 164 21.87 -19.83 -2.19
N ASN A 165 20.71 -19.24 -2.45
CA ASN A 165 20.57 -18.08 -3.30
C ASN A 165 20.76 -16.86 -2.40
N PRO A 166 21.84 -16.06 -2.54
CA PRO A 166 21.98 -14.88 -1.71
C PRO A 166 20.72 -14.05 -1.93
N VAL A 167 19.92 -13.86 -0.86
CA VAL A 167 18.77 -12.95 -0.83
C VAL A 167 19.10 -11.81 -1.76
N LEU A 168 18.30 -11.65 -2.83
CA LEU A 168 18.52 -10.64 -3.87
C LEU A 168 19.14 -9.44 -3.18
N LYS A 169 20.43 -9.17 -3.43
CA LYS A 169 21.16 -8.05 -2.81
C LYS A 169 20.52 -6.78 -3.36
N ASN A 170 19.37 -6.47 -2.83
CA ASN A 170 18.59 -5.28 -3.08
C ASN A 170 18.87 -4.33 -1.93
N LEU A 171 18.55 -3.06 -2.12
CA LEU A 171 18.81 -2.04 -1.12
C LEU A 171 18.10 -2.32 0.22
N LEU A 172 17.07 -3.16 0.24
CA LEU A 172 16.41 -3.59 1.48
C LEU A 172 17.29 -4.58 2.25
N TRP A 173 17.86 -5.58 1.56
CA TRP A 173 18.79 -6.54 2.16
C TRP A 173 20.10 -5.87 2.57
N GLU A 174 20.66 -4.99 1.73
CA GLU A 174 21.79 -4.16 2.12
C GLU A 174 21.42 -3.27 3.30
N ALA A 175 20.31 -2.52 3.27
CA ALA A 175 19.92 -1.68 4.40
C ALA A 175 19.72 -2.46 5.70
N VAL A 176 19.24 -3.71 5.65
CA VAL A 176 19.11 -4.56 6.84
C VAL A 176 20.48 -5.00 7.35
N ASN A 177 21.47 -5.25 6.46
CA ASN A 177 22.77 -5.83 6.79
C ASN A 177 23.99 -4.91 6.65
N THR A 178 23.82 -3.62 6.32
CA THR A 178 24.91 -2.65 6.11
C THR A 178 25.73 -2.35 7.37
N HIS A 179 25.27 -2.82 8.54
CA HIS A 179 25.95 -2.66 9.83
C HIS A 179 25.97 -3.98 10.61
N GLY A 180 26.28 -5.08 9.91
CA GLY A 180 26.92 -6.25 10.52
C GLY A 180 28.43 -6.08 10.47
#